data_AF-A0A9E0J9C8-F1
#
_entry.id   AF-A0A9E0J9C8-F1
#
_cell.length_a   1.000
_cell.length_b   1.000
_cell.length_c   1.000
_cell.angle_alpha   90.00
_cell.angle_beta   90.00
_cell.angle_gamma   90.00
#
_symmetry.space_group_name_H-M   'P 1'
#
loop_
_entity.id
_entity.type
_entity.pdbx_description
1 polymer ?
#
loop_
_entity_poly.entity_id
_entity_poly.type
_entity_poly.pdbx_seq_one_letter_code
_entity_poly.pdbx_strand_id
1 'polypeptide(L)'
;MAVGEAPILIKKIKKGGGHGHHGGAWKVAYADFVTAMMAFFLLMWLINTTSPEQKRGIADYFAPASVSETTSGSGGILAGTALGEDGAKGAGSAAIIEEMAPESKNPSDGTASDAAKAIDSQASSEAMKEALEKREEAAFQSAAQSLRQSLQDMPELAELSKNIIIDQTPEGLRIQLVDQEGRSLFNEGQVQPNDRAKLLLRAVGKIVNQLPNRVSISGHTSASMNGRKADSDWALSSAR
;
A
#
# COMPACT_ATOMS: atom_id res chain seq x y z
N MET A 1 15.98 -18.18 85.31
CA MET A 1 16.21 -17.23 84.21
C MET A 1 16.99 -17.95 83.13
N ALA A 2 16.33 -18.35 82.05
CA ALA A 2 16.93 -19.12 80.96
C ALA A 2 17.36 -18.15 79.84
N VAL A 3 18.67 -18.11 79.59
CA VAL A 3 19.29 -17.32 78.52
C VAL A 3 19.01 -18.03 77.20
N GLY A 4 18.20 -17.41 76.34
CA GLY A 4 17.93 -17.92 74.99
C GLY A 4 19.15 -17.69 74.09
N GLU A 5 19.81 -18.76 73.69
CA GLU A 5 20.85 -18.75 72.66
C GLU A 5 20.26 -18.31 71.31
N ALA A 6 20.72 -17.19 70.78
CA ALA A 6 20.37 -16.78 69.42
C ALA A 6 21.21 -17.58 68.39
N PRO A 7 20.62 -18.15 67.33
CA PRO A 7 21.34 -18.96 66.37
C PRO A 7 22.27 -18.12 65.48
N ILE A 8 23.53 -18.55 65.37
CA ILE A 8 24.55 -17.92 64.51
C ILE A 8 24.30 -18.32 63.05
N LEU A 9 23.90 -17.37 62.20
CA LEU A 9 23.81 -17.59 60.75
C LEU A 9 25.15 -17.30 60.07
N ILE A 10 25.84 -18.35 59.61
CA ILE A 10 27.05 -18.23 58.77
C ILE A 10 26.63 -18.26 57.29
N LYS A 11 26.61 -17.10 56.63
CA LYS A 11 26.43 -17.02 55.17
C LYS A 11 27.74 -17.33 54.44
N LYS A 12 27.92 -18.59 54.03
CA LYS A 12 29.06 -19.00 53.20
C LYS A 12 28.80 -18.64 51.74
N ILE A 13 29.39 -17.53 51.26
CA ILE A 13 29.32 -17.17 49.84
C ILE A 13 30.41 -17.96 49.10
N LYS A 14 30.03 -19.02 48.38
CA LYS A 14 30.93 -19.64 47.39
C LYS A 14 31.13 -18.63 46.26
N LYS A 15 32.28 -17.95 46.21
CA LYS A 15 32.79 -17.38 44.95
C LYS A 15 33.24 -18.54 44.07
N GLY A 16 32.27 -19.19 43.43
CA GLY A 16 32.55 -20.09 42.32
C GLY A 16 33.05 -19.25 41.16
N GLY A 17 34.37 -19.26 40.94
CA GLY A 17 35.00 -18.77 39.72
C GLY A 17 34.59 -19.65 38.55
N GLY A 18 33.37 -19.43 38.04
CA GLY A 18 32.96 -19.91 36.73
C GLY A 18 33.50 -18.93 35.71
N HIS A 19 34.34 -19.41 34.80
CA HIS A 19 34.83 -18.65 33.67
C HIS A 19 33.65 -17.97 32.97
N GLY A 20 33.65 -16.63 32.99
CA GLY A 20 32.64 -15.82 32.33
C GLY A 20 32.74 -15.99 30.82
N HIS A 21 32.06 -17.00 30.28
CA HIS A 21 31.76 -17.16 28.86
C HIS A 21 30.74 -16.11 28.36
N HIS A 22 30.65 -14.95 29.01
CA HIS A 22 29.66 -13.91 28.71
C HIS A 22 30.17 -12.85 27.71
N GLY A 23 31.40 -12.99 27.19
CA GLY A 23 31.97 -12.07 26.18
C GLY A 23 31.77 -12.48 24.72
N GLY A 24 31.26 -13.69 24.45
CA GLY A 24 31.17 -14.28 23.10
C GLY A 24 29.74 -14.44 22.56
N ALA A 25 28.73 -14.55 23.43
CA ALA A 25 27.36 -14.84 23.02
C ALA A 25 26.77 -13.79 22.05
N TRP A 26 27.09 -12.50 22.27
CA TRP A 26 26.64 -11.41 21.39
C TRP A 26 27.27 -11.47 19.99
N LYS A 27 28.52 -11.96 19.88
CA LYS A 27 29.19 -12.17 18.58
C LYS A 27 28.59 -13.34 17.83
N VAL A 28 28.14 -14.38 18.53
CA VAL A 28 27.42 -15.50 17.91
C VAL A 28 26.07 -15.06 17.36
N ALA A 29 25.31 -14.28 18.14
CA ALA A 29 24.05 -13.71 17.66
C ALA A 29 24.24 -12.75 16.48
N TYR A 30 25.29 -11.95 16.48
CA TYR A 30 25.63 -11.07 15.36
C TYR A 30 26.06 -11.86 14.11
N ALA A 31 26.87 -12.90 14.27
CA ALA A 31 27.28 -13.77 13.17
C ALA A 31 26.07 -14.46 12.53
N ASP A 32 25.17 -15.00 13.36
CA ASP A 32 23.93 -15.64 12.90
C ASP A 32 23.03 -14.67 12.13
N PHE A 33 22.86 -13.45 12.65
CA PHE A 33 22.11 -12.39 11.96
C PHE A 33 22.70 -12.03 10.59
N VAL A 34 24.02 -11.87 10.50
CA VAL A 34 24.70 -11.58 9.24
C VAL A 34 24.58 -12.74 8.26
N THR A 35 24.68 -14.00 8.72
CA THR A 35 24.49 -15.16 7.85
C THR A 35 23.05 -15.30 7.37
N ALA A 36 22.07 -14.99 8.21
CA ALA A 36 20.66 -14.96 7.82
C ALA A 36 20.40 -13.89 6.75
N MET A 37 20.96 -12.69 6.92
CA MET A 37 20.87 -11.62 5.91
C MET A 37 21.59 -11.97 4.61
N MET A 38 22.77 -12.61 4.68
CA MET A 38 23.51 -13.08 3.51
C MET A 38 22.72 -14.15 2.75
N ALA A 39 22.14 -15.13 3.45
CA ALA A 39 21.31 -16.17 2.84
C ALA A 39 20.05 -15.58 2.20
N PHE A 40 19.38 -14.63 2.87
CA PHE A 40 18.24 -13.92 2.32
C PHE A 40 18.62 -13.09 1.07
N PHE A 41 19.77 -12.42 1.10
CA PHE A 41 20.29 -11.68 -0.05
C PHE A 41 20.60 -12.61 -1.22
N LEU A 42 21.26 -13.75 -1.00
CA LEU A 42 21.54 -14.73 -2.05
C LEU A 42 20.25 -15.32 -2.64
N LEU A 43 19.23 -15.56 -1.81
CA LEU A 43 17.92 -16.02 -2.26
C LEU A 43 17.23 -14.97 -3.15
N MET A 44 17.17 -13.72 -2.68
CA MET A 44 16.55 -12.63 -3.45
C MET A 44 17.34 -12.32 -4.72
N TRP A 45 18.66 -12.43 -4.67
CA TRP A 45 19.54 -12.29 -5.81
C TRP A 45 19.33 -13.39 -6.85
N LEU A 46 19.15 -14.65 -6.43
CA LEU A 46 18.77 -15.74 -7.33
C LEU A 46 17.40 -15.46 -7.96
N ILE A 47 16.42 -15.00 -7.18
CA ILE A 47 15.08 -14.68 -7.70
C ILE A 47 15.16 -13.54 -8.72
N ASN A 48 15.95 -12.49 -8.50
CA ASN A 48 16.04 -11.38 -9.46
C ASN A 48 16.80 -11.76 -10.75
N THR A 49 17.78 -12.67 -10.66
CA THR A 49 18.60 -13.10 -11.81
C THR A 49 17.98 -14.26 -12.61
N THR A 50 17.00 -14.97 -12.03
CA THR A 50 16.33 -16.12 -12.64
C THR A 50 15.11 -15.68 -13.44
N SER A 51 14.92 -16.25 -14.64
CA SER A 51 13.77 -15.94 -15.49
C SER A 51 12.45 -16.45 -14.85
N PRO A 52 11.30 -15.83 -15.16
CA PRO A 52 10.01 -16.28 -14.62
C PRO A 52 9.67 -17.73 -14.97
N GLU A 53 10.13 -18.24 -16.12
CA GLU A 53 9.94 -19.63 -16.54
C GLU A 53 10.70 -20.63 -15.65
N GLN A 54 11.95 -20.31 -15.28
CA GLN A 54 12.76 -21.15 -14.41
C GLN A 54 12.20 -21.20 -12.98
N LYS A 55 11.65 -20.09 -12.48
CA LYS A 55 10.97 -20.05 -11.16
C LYS A 55 9.75 -20.97 -11.14
N ARG A 56 8.97 -20.98 -12.23
CA ARG A 56 7.78 -21.82 -12.36
C ARG A 56 8.14 -23.30 -12.41
N GLY A 57 9.17 -23.69 -13.16
CA GLY A 57 9.63 -25.08 -13.23
C GLY A 57 10.13 -25.64 -11.88
N ILE A 58 10.75 -24.81 -11.05
CA ILE A 58 11.14 -25.20 -9.67
C ILE A 58 9.91 -25.28 -8.76
N ALA A 59 8.97 -24.35 -8.87
CA ALA A 59 7.72 -24.39 -8.11
C ALA A 59 6.90 -25.65 -8.42
N ASP A 60 6.84 -26.06 -9.70
CA ASP A 60 6.16 -27.28 -10.14
C ASP A 60 6.85 -28.56 -9.61
N TYR A 61 8.17 -28.54 -9.37
CA TYR A 61 8.91 -29.66 -8.77
C TYR A 61 8.60 -29.82 -7.27
N PHE A 62 8.42 -28.71 -6.55
CA PHE A 62 8.11 -28.70 -5.12
C PHE A 62 6.61 -28.67 -4.80
N ALA A 63 5.75 -28.47 -5.80
CA ALA A 63 4.33 -28.68 -5.72
C ALA A 63 4.02 -30.09 -6.24
N PRO A 64 4.14 -31.16 -5.42
CA PRO A 64 3.59 -32.44 -5.84
C PRO A 64 2.11 -32.19 -6.14
N ALA A 65 1.73 -32.36 -7.41
CA ALA A 65 0.34 -32.62 -7.75
C ALA A 65 -0.03 -33.76 -6.81
N SER A 66 -0.81 -33.46 -5.78
CA SER A 66 -1.33 -34.46 -4.89
C SER A 66 -2.03 -35.44 -5.81
N VAL A 67 -1.42 -36.59 -6.04
CA VAL A 67 -2.08 -37.75 -6.61
C VAL A 67 -3.09 -38.09 -5.52
N SER A 68 -4.22 -37.40 -5.58
CA SER A 68 -5.38 -37.74 -4.81
C SER A 68 -5.75 -39.11 -5.35
N GLU A 69 -5.51 -40.15 -4.56
CA GLU A 69 -6.21 -41.42 -4.70
C GLU A 69 -7.70 -41.11 -4.51
N THR A 70 -8.30 -40.56 -5.56
CA THR A 70 -9.70 -40.21 -5.57
C THR A 70 -10.43 -41.53 -5.69
N THR A 71 -10.85 -42.06 -4.54
CA THR A 71 -11.93 -43.04 -4.42
C THR A 71 -13.26 -42.37 -4.77
N SER A 72 -13.40 -41.97 -6.03
CA SER A 72 -14.69 -41.66 -6.63
C SER A 72 -14.68 -42.32 -8.01
N GLY A 73 -15.55 -43.31 -8.15
CA GLY A 73 -15.56 -44.30 -9.23
C GLY A 73 -15.95 -43.76 -10.60
N SER A 74 -15.31 -42.70 -11.07
CA SER A 74 -15.42 -42.25 -12.46
C SER A 74 -14.18 -41.47 -12.87
N GLY A 75 -13.09 -42.16 -13.16
CA GLY A 75 -11.87 -41.46 -13.57
C GLY A 75 -10.64 -42.32 -13.84
N GLY A 76 -10.82 -43.58 -14.27
CA GLY A 76 -9.74 -44.29 -14.93
C GLY A 76 -9.51 -43.71 -16.34
N ILE A 77 -8.28 -43.81 -16.84
CA ILE A 77 -7.76 -43.43 -18.18
C ILE A 77 -8.55 -43.92 -19.42
N LEU A 78 -9.74 -44.49 -19.24
CA LEU A 78 -10.63 -45.03 -20.27
C LEU A 78 -12.03 -44.45 -20.09
N ALA A 79 -12.13 -43.13 -20.24
CA ALA A 79 -13.38 -42.40 -20.20
C ALA A 79 -14.39 -42.95 -21.22
N GLY A 80 -15.47 -43.55 -20.73
CA GLY A 80 -16.80 -43.41 -21.32
C GLY A 80 -17.09 -44.11 -22.66
N THR A 81 -16.85 -45.42 -22.77
CA THR A 81 -17.59 -46.25 -23.74
C THR A 81 -18.52 -47.21 -23.01
N ALA A 82 -19.64 -46.67 -22.51
CA ALA A 82 -20.81 -47.51 -22.27
C ALA A 82 -21.33 -47.96 -23.66
N LEU A 83 -21.14 -49.23 -23.96
CA LEU A 83 -21.76 -49.91 -25.09
C LEU A 83 -23.28 -49.96 -24.80
N GLY A 84 -24.01 -49.01 -25.36
CA GLY A 84 -25.46 -48.89 -25.24
C GLY A 84 -26.01 -48.30 -26.52
N GLU A 85 -26.83 -49.11 -27.18
CA GLU A 85 -27.62 -48.82 -28.38
C GLU A 85 -28.55 -47.61 -28.17
N ASP A 86 -28.91 -46.92 -29.25
CA ASP A 86 -29.83 -45.76 -29.35
C ASP A 86 -29.24 -44.33 -29.27
N GLY A 87 -28.51 -43.98 -30.34
CA GLY A 87 -28.91 -42.94 -31.31
C GLY A 87 -29.35 -41.53 -30.87
N ALA A 88 -28.55 -40.51 -31.25
CA ALA A 88 -29.01 -39.39 -32.08
C ALA A 88 -27.81 -38.52 -32.53
N LYS A 89 -27.59 -38.45 -33.85
CA LYS A 89 -26.69 -37.49 -34.50
C LYS A 89 -27.32 -36.10 -34.49
N GLY A 90 -26.52 -35.07 -34.25
CA GLY A 90 -26.90 -33.67 -34.50
C GLY A 90 -25.69 -32.76 -34.47
N ALA A 91 -25.17 -32.44 -35.65
CA ALA A 91 -24.06 -31.52 -35.87
C ALA A 91 -24.45 -30.05 -35.62
N GLY A 92 -23.49 -29.22 -35.19
CA GLY A 92 -23.65 -27.77 -35.25
C GLY A 92 -22.68 -26.99 -34.35
N SER A 93 -21.56 -26.56 -34.91
CA SER A 93 -20.69 -25.52 -34.36
C SER A 93 -21.32 -24.13 -34.49
N ALA A 94 -21.36 -23.35 -33.41
CA ALA A 94 -21.15 -21.90 -33.44
C ALA A 94 -20.94 -21.37 -32.02
N ALA A 95 -19.81 -20.69 -31.80
CA ALA A 95 -19.51 -19.93 -30.61
C ALA A 95 -20.26 -18.60 -30.61
N ILE A 96 -20.90 -18.22 -29.49
CA ILE A 96 -21.11 -16.83 -29.07
C ILE A 96 -21.11 -16.79 -27.53
N ILE A 97 -20.05 -16.17 -26.99
CA ILE A 97 -19.96 -15.28 -25.82
C ILE A 97 -21.07 -15.44 -24.76
N GLU A 98 -20.71 -16.04 -23.63
CA GLU A 98 -21.43 -15.83 -22.37
C GLU A 98 -20.44 -15.35 -21.30
N GLU A 99 -20.58 -14.06 -21.04
CA GLU A 99 -20.13 -13.32 -19.89
C GLU A 99 -20.48 -14.06 -18.60
N MET A 100 -19.55 -14.82 -18.05
CA MET A 100 -19.69 -15.46 -16.75
C MET A 100 -19.16 -14.54 -15.66
N ALA A 101 -20.06 -13.74 -15.09
CA ALA A 101 -19.97 -13.42 -13.67
C ALA A 101 -20.17 -14.73 -12.88
N PRO A 102 -19.24 -15.18 -12.01
CA PRO A 102 -19.53 -16.34 -11.18
C PRO A 102 -20.43 -15.92 -10.01
N GLU A 103 -21.66 -16.38 -10.12
CA GLU A 103 -22.70 -16.45 -9.12
C GLU A 103 -22.23 -17.17 -7.84
N SER A 104 -22.65 -16.65 -6.69
CA SER A 104 -22.33 -17.17 -5.37
C SER A 104 -23.06 -18.47 -5.05
N LYS A 105 -22.33 -19.52 -4.65
CA LYS A 105 -22.87 -20.62 -3.85
C LYS A 105 -21.90 -21.05 -2.75
N ASN A 106 -22.27 -20.74 -1.51
CA ASN A 106 -21.89 -21.54 -0.34
C ASN A 106 -22.90 -22.69 -0.21
N PRO A 107 -22.45 -23.88 0.24
CA PRO A 107 -22.61 -24.17 1.66
C PRO A 107 -21.39 -24.87 2.30
N SER A 108 -21.32 -24.67 3.61
CA SER A 108 -20.44 -25.25 4.62
C SER A 108 -20.17 -26.76 4.49
N ASP A 109 -18.89 -27.17 4.63
CA ASP A 109 -18.47 -28.10 5.69
C ASP A 109 -16.94 -28.15 5.91
N GLY A 110 -16.53 -28.12 7.18
CA GLY A 110 -15.34 -28.75 7.76
C GLY A 110 -13.92 -28.46 7.24
N THR A 111 -13.28 -27.44 7.82
CA THR A 111 -11.87 -27.44 8.31
C THR A 111 -10.77 -28.05 7.42
N ALA A 112 -10.15 -27.25 6.53
CA ALA A 112 -8.70 -27.27 6.22
C ALA A 112 -8.31 -26.31 5.06
N SER A 113 -8.99 -25.17 4.89
CA SER A 113 -8.87 -24.33 3.67
C SER A 113 -8.58 -22.85 3.93
N ASP A 114 -7.86 -22.51 5.01
CA ASP A 114 -7.50 -21.11 5.30
C ASP A 114 -6.11 -20.69 4.80
N ALA A 115 -5.20 -21.62 4.48
CA ALA A 115 -3.83 -21.25 4.10
C ALA A 115 -3.64 -20.99 2.59
N ALA A 116 -4.39 -21.68 1.71
CA ALA A 116 -4.21 -21.58 0.26
C ALA A 116 -4.96 -20.40 -0.38
N LYS A 117 -6.04 -19.92 0.24
CA LYS A 117 -6.78 -18.71 -0.21
C LYS A 117 -6.05 -17.40 0.12
N ALA A 118 -5.13 -17.41 1.09
CA ALA A 118 -4.39 -16.22 1.52
C ALA A 118 -3.26 -15.83 0.54
N ILE A 119 -2.68 -16.78 -0.19
CA ILE A 119 -1.50 -16.55 -1.04
C ILE A 119 -1.91 -16.07 -2.45
N ASP A 120 -2.96 -16.65 -3.03
CA ASP A 120 -3.49 -16.22 -4.34
C ASP A 120 -4.25 -14.88 -4.25
N SER A 121 -4.89 -14.61 -3.12
CA SER A 121 -5.50 -13.29 -2.85
C SER A 121 -4.47 -12.18 -2.64
N GLN A 122 -3.28 -12.48 -2.11
CA GLN A 122 -2.22 -11.48 -1.94
C GLN A 122 -1.55 -11.09 -3.27
N ALA A 123 -1.16 -12.06 -4.09
CA ALA A 123 -0.53 -11.77 -5.39
C ALA A 123 -1.50 -11.07 -6.37
N SER A 124 -2.78 -11.47 -6.39
CA SER A 124 -3.82 -10.76 -7.14
C SER A 124 -4.13 -9.39 -6.55
N SER A 125 -4.07 -9.20 -5.22
CA SER A 125 -4.27 -7.89 -4.59
C SER A 125 -3.16 -6.89 -4.88
N GLU A 126 -1.91 -7.34 -5.01
CA GLU A 126 -0.77 -6.47 -5.32
C GLU A 126 -0.82 -6.01 -6.78
N ALA A 127 -1.05 -6.93 -7.71
CA ALA A 127 -1.23 -6.60 -9.12
C ALA A 127 -2.46 -5.69 -9.36
N MET A 128 -3.55 -5.91 -8.60
CA MET A 128 -4.75 -5.08 -8.68
C MET A 128 -4.54 -3.68 -8.08
N LYS A 129 -3.76 -3.56 -6.99
CA LYS A 129 -3.36 -2.26 -6.43
C LYS A 129 -2.50 -1.47 -7.39
N GLU A 130 -1.49 -2.09 -8.00
CA GLU A 130 -0.61 -1.41 -8.96
C GLU A 130 -1.38 -0.94 -10.21
N ALA A 131 -2.32 -1.75 -10.69
CA ALA A 131 -3.20 -1.36 -11.79
C ALA A 131 -4.13 -0.20 -11.42
N LEU A 132 -4.62 -0.16 -10.17
CA LEU A 132 -5.46 0.92 -9.65
C LEU A 132 -4.65 2.22 -9.52
N GLU A 133 -3.45 2.15 -8.94
CA GLU A 133 -2.53 3.29 -8.78
C GLU A 133 -2.17 3.91 -10.13
N LYS A 134 -1.83 3.10 -11.15
CA LYS A 134 -1.57 3.60 -12.52
C LYS A 134 -2.77 4.30 -13.13
N ARG A 135 -3.98 3.77 -12.89
CA ARG A 135 -5.22 4.38 -13.39
C ARG A 135 -5.52 5.70 -12.68
N GLU A 136 -5.30 5.75 -11.38
CA GLU A 136 -5.43 6.97 -10.57
C GLU A 136 -4.42 8.03 -11.02
N GLU A 137 -3.16 7.64 -11.24
CA GLU A 137 -2.11 8.55 -11.71
C GLU A 137 -2.45 9.13 -13.09
N ALA A 138 -2.94 8.31 -14.03
CA ALA A 138 -3.44 8.79 -15.32
C ALA A 138 -4.62 9.76 -15.15
N ALA A 139 -5.54 9.48 -14.22
CA ALA A 139 -6.64 10.38 -13.91
C ALA A 139 -6.13 11.72 -13.35
N PHE A 140 -5.18 11.70 -12.41
CA PHE A 140 -4.55 12.91 -11.87
C PHE A 140 -3.78 13.70 -12.94
N GLN A 141 -3.13 13.03 -13.89
CA GLN A 141 -2.47 13.68 -15.03
C GLN A 141 -3.47 14.42 -15.91
N SER A 142 -4.57 13.76 -16.29
CA SER A 142 -5.62 14.39 -17.08
C SER A 142 -6.29 15.57 -16.35
N ALA A 143 -6.47 15.44 -15.03
CA ALA A 143 -7.01 16.49 -14.17
C ALA A 143 -6.07 17.71 -14.11
N ALA A 144 -4.77 17.47 -13.92
CA ALA A 144 -3.76 18.53 -13.91
C ALA A 144 -3.72 19.30 -15.23
N GLN A 145 -3.82 18.59 -16.37
CA GLN A 145 -3.84 19.22 -17.69
C GLN A 145 -5.12 20.03 -17.91
N SER A 146 -6.27 19.50 -17.52
CA SER A 146 -7.56 20.20 -17.59
C SER A 146 -7.57 21.46 -16.73
N LEU A 147 -6.96 21.40 -15.54
CA LEU A 147 -6.78 22.54 -14.65
C LEU A 147 -5.88 23.60 -15.30
N ARG A 148 -4.73 23.21 -15.85
CA ARG A 148 -3.82 24.14 -16.57
C ARG A 148 -4.52 24.80 -17.77
N GLN A 149 -5.28 24.04 -18.55
CA GLN A 149 -6.03 24.58 -19.69
C GLN A 149 -7.09 25.59 -19.23
N SER A 150 -7.91 25.22 -18.25
CA SER A 150 -8.96 26.09 -17.71
C SER A 150 -8.41 27.40 -17.12
N LEU A 151 -7.20 27.35 -16.53
CA LEU A 151 -6.50 28.54 -16.04
C LEU A 151 -5.96 29.44 -17.16
N GLN A 152 -5.61 28.88 -18.32
CA GLN A 152 -5.17 29.64 -19.50
C GLN A 152 -6.32 30.27 -20.26
N ASP A 153 -7.48 29.60 -20.32
CA ASP A 153 -8.65 30.06 -21.06
C ASP A 153 -9.29 31.33 -20.46
N MET A 154 -9.03 31.62 -19.18
CA MET A 154 -9.53 32.80 -18.50
C MET A 154 -8.41 33.85 -18.38
N PRO A 155 -8.45 34.98 -19.11
CA PRO A 155 -7.39 35.99 -19.09
C PRO A 155 -7.18 36.61 -17.71
N GLU A 156 -8.25 36.73 -16.90
CA GLU A 156 -8.16 37.17 -15.51
C GLU A 156 -7.43 36.17 -14.60
N LEU A 157 -7.43 34.88 -14.92
CA LEU A 157 -6.71 33.84 -14.17
C LEU A 157 -5.33 33.56 -14.74
N ALA A 158 -5.05 33.92 -15.98
CA ALA A 158 -3.73 33.76 -16.58
C ALA A 158 -2.65 34.52 -15.80
N GLU A 159 -2.95 35.70 -15.26
CA GLU A 159 -2.03 36.43 -14.36
C GLU A 159 -1.83 35.71 -13.02
N LEU A 160 -2.89 35.07 -12.52
CA LEU A 160 -2.92 34.34 -11.24
C LEU A 160 -2.32 32.93 -11.37
N SER A 161 -2.24 32.39 -12.58
CA SER A 161 -1.64 31.08 -12.84
C SER A 161 -0.19 31.03 -12.35
N LYS A 162 0.50 32.17 -12.31
CA LYS A 162 1.85 32.32 -11.77
C LYS A 162 1.92 32.08 -10.26
N ASN A 163 0.81 32.25 -9.55
CA ASN A 163 0.69 31.97 -8.12
C ASN A 163 0.25 30.52 -7.85
N ILE A 164 -0.05 29.74 -8.89
CA ILE A 164 -0.50 28.35 -8.75
C ILE A 164 0.62 27.40 -9.20
N ILE A 165 1.02 26.50 -8.31
CA ILE A 165 1.97 25.43 -8.62
C ILE A 165 1.19 24.11 -8.55
N ILE A 166 1.29 23.30 -9.60
CA ILE A 166 0.59 22.01 -9.71
C ILE A 166 1.63 20.92 -9.83
N ASP A 167 1.76 20.13 -8.76
CA ASP A 167 2.73 19.05 -8.65
C ASP A 167 2.02 17.70 -8.52
N GLN A 168 2.59 16.67 -9.15
CA GLN A 168 2.15 15.29 -8.99
C GLN A 168 3.02 14.64 -7.94
N THR A 169 2.38 14.07 -6.92
CA THR A 169 3.04 13.38 -5.82
C THR A 169 2.47 11.97 -5.69
N PRO A 170 3.18 11.02 -5.04
CA PRO A 170 2.65 9.68 -4.81
C PRO A 170 1.32 9.66 -4.03
N GLU A 171 1.05 10.71 -3.25
CA GLU A 171 -0.20 10.90 -2.51
C GLU A 171 -1.34 11.48 -3.37
N GLY A 172 -1.04 11.90 -4.61
CA GLY A 172 -1.99 12.47 -5.56
C GLY A 172 -1.58 13.83 -6.12
N LEU A 173 -2.58 14.62 -6.54
CA LEU A 173 -2.40 15.94 -7.15
C LEU A 173 -2.30 17.05 -6.08
N ARG A 174 -1.16 17.73 -6.02
CA ARG A 174 -0.92 18.85 -5.12
C ARG A 174 -1.06 20.18 -5.86
N ILE A 175 -1.95 21.04 -5.36
CA ILE A 175 -2.19 22.38 -5.88
C ILE A 175 -1.77 23.37 -4.80
N GLN A 176 -0.69 24.12 -5.06
CA GLN A 176 -0.17 25.11 -4.12
C GLN A 176 -0.53 26.51 -4.61
N LEU A 177 -1.05 27.33 -3.71
CA LEU A 177 -1.36 28.73 -3.96
C LEU A 177 -0.33 29.56 -3.17
N VAL A 178 0.61 30.17 -3.90
CA VAL A 178 1.75 30.87 -3.30
C VAL A 178 1.57 32.37 -3.45
N ASP A 179 1.76 33.09 -2.36
CA ASP A 179 1.82 34.56 -2.37
C ASP A 179 3.15 35.02 -2.98
N GLN A 180 3.10 35.99 -3.90
CA GLN A 180 4.27 36.56 -4.54
C GLN A 180 4.22 38.09 -4.43
N GLU A 181 5.39 38.73 -4.42
CA GLU A 181 5.51 40.19 -4.38
C GLU A 181 4.65 40.86 -5.46
N GLY A 182 3.76 41.78 -5.03
CA GLY A 182 2.82 42.49 -5.89
C GLY A 182 1.57 41.69 -6.30
N ARG A 183 1.43 40.42 -5.90
CA ARG A 183 0.28 39.55 -6.19
C ARG A 183 -0.14 38.74 -4.95
N SER A 184 -0.46 39.48 -3.88
CA SER A 184 -0.87 38.87 -2.62
C SER A 184 -2.29 38.31 -2.64
N LEU A 185 -2.44 37.10 -2.07
CA LEU A 185 -3.71 36.39 -1.95
C LEU A 185 -4.47 36.80 -0.69
N PHE A 186 -3.74 37.16 0.36
CA PHE A 186 -4.27 37.59 1.65
C PHE A 186 -3.54 38.84 2.09
N ASN A 187 -4.27 39.91 2.40
CA ASN A 187 -3.66 41.09 3.02
C ASN A 187 -2.88 40.73 4.30
N GLU A 188 -1.84 41.51 4.61
CA GLU A 188 -0.99 41.27 5.78
C GLU A 188 -1.81 41.18 7.07
N GLY A 189 -1.62 40.09 7.82
CA GLY A 189 -2.32 39.83 9.08
C GLY A 189 -3.83 39.57 8.97
N GLN A 190 -4.40 39.51 7.76
CA GLN A 190 -5.83 39.21 7.56
C GLN A 190 -6.08 37.73 7.24
N VAL A 191 -7.19 37.22 7.75
CA VAL A 191 -7.68 35.86 7.42
C VAL A 191 -8.45 35.85 6.10
N GLN A 192 -9.09 36.97 5.75
CA GLN A 192 -9.96 37.02 4.58
C GLN A 192 -9.13 37.05 3.29
N PRO A 193 -9.44 36.20 2.29
CA PRO A 193 -8.80 36.27 0.98
C PRO A 193 -9.24 37.53 0.23
N ASN A 194 -8.34 38.05 -0.58
CA ASN A 194 -8.56 39.19 -1.46
C ASN A 194 -9.58 38.82 -2.56
N ASP A 195 -10.22 39.79 -3.23
CA ASP A 195 -11.25 39.46 -4.25
C ASP A 195 -10.70 38.64 -5.42
N ARG A 196 -9.44 38.91 -5.80
CA ARG A 196 -8.68 38.10 -6.76
C ARG A 196 -8.49 36.65 -6.27
N ALA A 197 -8.14 36.46 -5.00
CA ALA A 197 -7.98 35.12 -4.42
C ALA A 197 -9.32 34.37 -4.33
N LYS A 198 -10.43 35.06 -4.03
CA LYS A 198 -11.77 34.46 -4.07
C LYS A 198 -12.14 33.95 -5.47
N LEU A 199 -11.79 34.70 -6.51
CA LEU A 199 -12.04 34.33 -7.90
C LEU A 199 -11.22 33.09 -8.28
N LEU A 200 -9.95 33.05 -7.88
CA LEU A 200 -9.06 31.90 -8.04
C LEU A 200 -9.63 30.66 -7.34
N LEU A 201 -9.96 30.77 -6.04
CA LEU A 201 -10.49 29.67 -5.25
C LEU A 201 -11.81 29.12 -5.83
N ARG A 202 -12.67 30.00 -6.36
CA ARG A 202 -13.91 29.57 -7.03
C ARG A 202 -13.64 28.79 -8.31
N ALA A 203 -12.66 29.21 -9.11
CA ALA A 203 -12.27 28.52 -10.32
C ALA A 203 -11.67 27.14 -10.01
N VAL A 204 -10.73 27.08 -9.07
CA VAL A 204 -10.12 25.83 -8.60
C VAL A 204 -11.18 24.91 -8.00
N GLY A 205 -12.08 25.44 -7.16
CA GLY A 205 -13.16 24.68 -6.55
C GLY A 205 -14.10 24.02 -7.57
N LYS A 206 -14.42 24.70 -8.68
CA LYS A 206 -15.25 24.12 -9.75
C LYS A 206 -14.57 22.90 -10.39
N ILE A 207 -13.26 22.93 -10.56
CA ILE A 207 -12.47 21.88 -11.21
C ILE A 207 -12.27 20.72 -10.24
N VAL A 208 -11.92 21.03 -8.98
CA VAL A 208 -11.75 20.02 -7.92
C VAL A 208 -13.06 19.25 -7.68
N ASN A 209 -14.23 19.91 -7.80
CA ASN A 209 -15.53 19.25 -7.64
C ASN A 209 -15.90 18.27 -8.77
N GLN A 210 -15.17 18.27 -9.89
CA GLN A 210 -15.34 17.27 -10.96
C GLN A 210 -14.58 15.98 -10.66
N LEU A 211 -13.64 16.02 -9.71
CA LEU A 211 -12.84 14.88 -9.30
C LEU A 211 -13.55 14.16 -8.14
N PRO A 212 -13.66 12.82 -8.17
CA PRO A 212 -14.30 12.05 -7.09
C PRO A 212 -13.43 11.94 -5.82
N ASN A 213 -12.25 12.58 -5.83
CA ASN A 213 -11.22 12.40 -4.81
C ASN A 213 -11.47 13.29 -3.60
N ARG A 214 -11.04 12.81 -2.42
CA ARG A 214 -11.06 13.61 -1.20
C ARG A 214 -10.02 14.74 -1.29
N VAL A 215 -10.31 15.85 -0.64
CA VAL A 215 -9.45 17.04 -0.62
C VAL A 215 -8.95 17.26 0.79
N SER A 216 -7.65 17.53 0.92
CA SER A 216 -7.02 18.04 2.15
C SER A 216 -6.54 19.46 1.90
N ILE A 217 -6.79 20.37 2.84
CA ILE A 217 -6.42 21.78 2.74
C ILE A 217 -5.48 22.10 3.90
N SER A 218 -4.33 22.68 3.59
CA SER A 218 -3.33 23.11 4.57
C SER A 218 -2.89 24.55 4.30
N GLY A 219 -2.97 25.40 5.32
CA GLY A 219 -2.52 26.78 5.26
C GLY A 219 -1.07 26.94 5.75
N HIS A 220 -0.27 27.72 5.02
CA HIS A 220 1.07 28.12 5.44
C HIS A 220 1.13 29.64 5.52
N THR A 221 1.60 30.17 6.65
CA THR A 221 1.84 31.61 6.85
C THR A 221 3.30 31.81 7.22
N SER A 222 3.92 32.90 6.74
CA SER A 222 5.25 33.27 7.18
C SER A 222 5.22 33.65 8.66
N ALA A 223 6.26 33.26 9.40
CA ALA A 223 6.44 33.68 10.78
C ALA A 223 6.78 35.17 10.82
N SER A 224 6.08 35.94 11.65
CA SER A 224 6.47 37.33 11.90
C SER A 224 7.84 37.35 12.58
N MET A 225 8.85 37.98 11.97
CA MET A 225 10.22 38.10 12.53
C MET A 225 10.27 38.80 13.90
N ASN A 226 9.20 39.48 14.30
CA ASN A 226 9.08 40.06 15.63
C ASN A 226 8.43 39.03 16.55
N GLY A 227 9.25 38.20 17.22
CA GLY A 227 8.88 37.07 18.09
C GLY A 227 7.99 37.34 19.31
N ARG A 228 7.09 38.33 19.25
CA ARG A 228 6.01 38.61 20.22
C ARG A 228 4.68 37.93 19.87
N LYS A 229 4.60 37.18 18.76
CA LYS A 229 3.33 36.73 18.16
C LYS A 229 3.34 35.30 17.57
N ALA A 230 4.18 34.41 18.08
CA ALA A 230 4.22 33.03 17.59
C ALA A 230 2.85 32.31 17.71
N ASP A 231 2.06 32.58 18.76
CA ASP A 231 0.71 32.02 18.92
C ASP A 231 -0.30 32.53 17.88
N SER A 232 -0.14 33.75 17.36
CA SER A 232 -1.05 34.29 16.35
C SER A 232 -0.81 33.70 14.96
N ASP A 233 0.41 33.21 14.68
CA ASP A 233 0.77 32.68 13.37
C ASP A 233 0.13 31.30 13.13
N TRP A 234 0.03 30.45 14.17
CA TRP A 234 -0.71 29.18 14.11
C TRP A 234 -2.22 29.36 13.98
N ALA A 235 -2.79 30.36 14.68
CA ALA A 235 -4.20 30.71 14.52
C ALA A 235 -4.47 31.27 13.11
N LEU A 236 -3.53 32.02 12.54
CA LEU A 236 -3.66 32.58 11.19
C LEU A 236 -3.54 31.52 10.11
N SER A 237 -2.64 30.54 10.25
CA SER A 237 -2.48 29.46 9.28
C SER A 237 -3.66 28.50 9.25
N SER A 238 -4.28 28.23 10.40
CA SER A 238 -5.47 27.39 10.48
C SER A 238 -6.75 28.11 10.04
N ALA A 239 -6.81 29.43 10.17
CA ALA A 239 -7.95 30.23 9.75
C ALA A 239 -7.97 30.53 8.24
N ARG A 240 -6.82 30.49 7.57
CA ARG A 240 -6.65 30.72 6.12
C ARG A 240 -6.79 29.42 5.33
#